data_AF-A0A6G3LD88-F1
#
_entry.id   AF-A0A6G3LD88-F1
#
_cell.length_a   1.000
_cell.length_b   1.000
_cell.length_c   1.000
_cell.angle_alpha   90.00
_cell.angle_beta   90.00
_cell.angle_gamma   90.00
#
_symmetry.space_group_name_H-M   'P 1'
#
loop_
_entity.id
_entity.type
_entity.pdbx_description
1 polymer ?
#
loop_
_entity_poly.entity_id
_entity_poly.type
_entity_poly.pdbx_seq_one_letter_code
_entity_poly.pdbx_strand_id
1 'polypeptide(L)'
;MSLRLIGWRSLLKIVPKVYSNTRYCILMERIQGKTLYEVAKESTPIELKRKIISLIEAAIELDSIGIIHGELTRVGDHIIFENGERPIFIDFGSSKIISTSSNIAQVCSQLFFSNNAVSVLIREKLNMTAVKKDRVLNILRKYKEAKKEGLHVNIEESLIKALD
;
A
#
# COMPACT_ATOMS: atom_id res chain seq x y z
N MET A 1 -35.12 -0.77 2.35
CA MET A 1 -33.73 -0.46 1.94
C MET A 1 -33.45 -1.30 0.69
N SER A 2 -33.35 -0.71 -0.51
CA SER A 2 -33.10 -1.48 -1.73
C SER A 2 -31.59 -1.72 -1.89
N LEU A 3 -31.20 -3.00 -2.03
CA LEU A 3 -29.83 -3.40 -2.33
C LEU A 3 -29.64 -3.35 -3.86
N ARG A 4 -28.68 -2.55 -4.32
CA ARG A 4 -28.31 -2.53 -5.74
C ARG A 4 -27.14 -3.49 -5.96
N LEU A 5 -27.43 -4.63 -6.57
CA LEU A 5 -26.40 -5.57 -7.01
C LEU A 5 -25.51 -4.92 -8.08
N ILE A 6 -24.20 -4.95 -7.88
CA ILE A 6 -23.22 -4.46 -8.84
C ILE A 6 -22.36 -5.62 -9.35
N GLY A 7 -21.88 -6.49 -8.45
CA GLY A 7 -20.93 -7.54 -8.81
C GLY A 7 -19.63 -7.01 -9.41
N TRP A 8 -19.16 -5.85 -8.96
CA TRP A 8 -17.97 -5.21 -9.51
C TRP A 8 -16.68 -5.82 -8.96
N ARG A 9 -15.70 -5.96 -9.84
CA ARG A 9 -14.36 -6.46 -9.53
C ARG A 9 -13.32 -5.58 -10.20
N SER A 10 -12.36 -5.08 -9.41
CA SER A 10 -11.19 -4.40 -9.95
C SER A 10 -10.31 -5.38 -10.74
N LEU A 11 -9.81 -4.92 -11.89
CA LEU A 11 -8.83 -5.67 -12.69
C LEU A 11 -7.47 -5.77 -11.97
N LEU A 12 -7.13 -4.78 -11.15
CA LEU A 12 -5.86 -4.70 -10.42
C LEU A 12 -5.75 -5.80 -9.35
N LYS A 13 -6.89 -6.34 -8.89
CA LYS A 13 -6.93 -7.36 -7.82
C LYS A 13 -6.18 -6.93 -6.53
N ILE A 14 -6.09 -5.64 -6.25
CA ILE A 14 -5.50 -5.09 -5.00
C ILE A 14 -6.56 -4.53 -4.04
N VAL A 15 -7.85 -4.71 -4.36
CA VAL A 15 -9.01 -4.28 -3.57
C VAL A 15 -10.09 -5.38 -3.54
N PRO A 16 -10.96 -5.42 -2.53
CA PRO A 16 -12.08 -6.37 -2.46
C PRO A 16 -13.06 -6.21 -3.61
N LYS A 17 -13.71 -7.32 -4.02
CA LYS A 17 -14.90 -7.22 -4.89
C LYS A 17 -16.04 -6.53 -4.16
N VAL A 18 -16.83 -5.75 -4.89
CA VAL A 18 -18.03 -5.09 -4.38
C VAL A 18 -19.26 -5.81 -4.90
N TYR A 19 -20.01 -6.45 -4.02
CA TYR A 19 -21.20 -7.21 -4.39
C TYR A 19 -22.41 -6.27 -4.55
N SER A 20 -22.60 -5.36 -3.60
CA SER A 20 -23.76 -4.48 -3.55
C SER A 20 -23.46 -3.22 -2.75
N ASN A 21 -24.27 -2.18 -2.91
CA ASN A 21 -24.28 -1.04 -2.01
C ASN A 21 -25.72 -0.63 -1.66
N THR A 22 -25.82 0.17 -0.61
CA THR A 22 -26.95 1.04 -0.28
C THR A 22 -26.42 2.46 -0.07
N ARG A 23 -27.29 3.40 0.31
CA ARG A 23 -26.86 4.75 0.72
C ARG A 23 -25.85 4.76 1.86
N TYR A 24 -25.85 3.75 2.73
CA TYR A 24 -25.10 3.76 4.00
C TYR A 24 -24.07 2.65 4.13
N CYS A 25 -24.11 1.64 3.27
CA CYS A 25 -23.25 0.46 3.40
C CYS A 25 -22.80 -0.07 2.05
N ILE A 26 -21.58 -0.62 2.02
CA ILE A 26 -21.04 -1.37 0.89
C ILE A 26 -20.85 -2.81 1.35
N LEU A 27 -21.45 -3.75 0.62
CA LEU A 27 -21.22 -5.18 0.81
C LEU A 27 -20.07 -5.61 -0.11
N MET A 28 -19.01 -6.12 0.50
CA MET A 28 -17.77 -6.48 -0.21
C MET A 28 -17.26 -7.86 0.16
N GLU A 29 -16.28 -8.34 -0.60
CA GLU A 29 -15.55 -9.57 -0.34
C GLU A 29 -14.88 -9.54 1.03
N ARG A 30 -15.11 -10.61 1.81
CA ARG A 30 -14.35 -10.85 3.04
C ARG A 30 -12.97 -11.37 2.65
N ILE A 31 -11.95 -10.56 2.84
CA ILE A 31 -10.56 -10.94 2.62
C ILE A 31 -10.09 -11.80 3.81
N GLN A 32 -9.69 -13.03 3.54
CA GLN A 32 -9.05 -13.90 4.52
C GLN A 32 -7.53 -13.80 4.35
N GLY A 33 -6.82 -13.47 5.41
CA GLY A 33 -5.39 -13.24 5.31
C GLY A 33 -4.77 -12.78 6.62
N LYS A 34 -3.53 -12.33 6.52
CA LYS A 34 -2.71 -11.86 7.64
C LYS A 34 -2.56 -10.35 7.58
N THR A 35 -2.54 -9.70 8.73
CA THR A 35 -2.17 -8.30 8.88
C THR A 35 -0.70 -8.07 8.49
N LEU A 36 -0.34 -6.81 8.22
CA LEU A 36 1.07 -6.47 7.96
C LEU A 36 1.98 -6.83 9.15
N TYR A 37 1.49 -6.73 10.39
CA TYR A 37 2.25 -7.13 11.58
C TYR A 37 2.53 -8.65 11.60
N GLU A 38 1.51 -9.47 11.38
CA GLU A 38 1.65 -10.93 11.33
C GLU A 38 2.60 -11.35 10.20
N VAL A 39 2.46 -10.75 9.02
CA VAL A 39 3.38 -10.98 7.90
C VAL A 39 4.82 -10.59 8.27
N ALA A 40 5.01 -9.41 8.87
CA ALA A 40 6.33 -8.96 9.30
C ALA A 40 6.94 -9.89 10.37
N LYS A 41 6.12 -10.44 11.27
CA LYS A 41 6.57 -11.34 12.34
C LYS A 41 6.93 -12.73 11.83
N GLU A 42 6.09 -13.31 10.99
CA GLU A 42 6.19 -14.73 10.61
C GLU A 42 7.06 -14.97 9.39
N SER A 43 7.22 -13.99 8.50
CA SER A 43 8.00 -14.16 7.27
C SER A 43 9.50 -14.14 7.54
N THR A 44 10.26 -14.95 6.80
CA THR A 44 11.72 -14.79 6.70
C THR A 44 12.07 -13.42 6.07
N PRO A 45 13.32 -12.92 6.23
CA PRO A 45 13.76 -11.69 5.57
C PRO A 45 13.48 -11.64 4.06
N ILE A 46 13.70 -12.77 3.36
CA ILE A 46 13.53 -12.88 1.91
C ILE A 46 12.04 -12.81 1.54
N GLU A 47 11.18 -13.57 2.24
CA GLU A 47 9.74 -13.55 2.01
C GLU A 47 9.14 -12.18 2.34
N LEU A 48 9.57 -11.57 3.45
CA LEU A 48 9.11 -10.25 3.85
C LEU A 48 9.48 -9.23 2.78
N LYS A 49 10.71 -9.27 2.26
CA LYS A 49 11.14 -8.37 1.19
C LYS A 49 10.23 -8.48 -0.03
N ARG A 50 9.93 -9.70 -0.50
CA ARG A 50 9.01 -9.95 -1.61
C ARG A 50 7.61 -9.36 -1.36
N LYS A 51 7.07 -9.54 -0.16
CA LYS A 51 5.75 -9.03 0.24
C LYS A 51 5.71 -7.50 0.38
N ILE A 52 6.81 -6.89 0.81
CA ILE A 52 6.92 -5.44 0.88
C ILE A 52 7.06 -4.84 -0.52
N ILE A 53 7.77 -5.51 -1.44
CA ILE A 53 7.83 -5.12 -2.84
C ILE A 53 6.44 -5.19 -3.48
N SER A 54 5.69 -6.28 -3.31
CA SER A 54 4.32 -6.37 -3.87
C SER A 54 3.36 -5.33 -3.29
N LEU A 55 3.55 -4.93 -2.02
CA LEU A 55 2.80 -3.83 -1.42
C LEU A 55 3.16 -2.47 -2.02
N ILE A 56 4.44 -2.23 -2.27
CA ILE A 56 4.93 -1.04 -2.95
C ILE A 56 4.35 -0.94 -4.37
N GLU A 57 4.41 -2.03 -5.14
CA GLU A 57 3.85 -2.11 -6.49
C GLU A 57 2.35 -1.80 -6.49
N ALA A 58 1.59 -2.42 -5.59
CA ALA A 58 0.16 -2.18 -5.44
C ALA A 58 -0.16 -0.71 -5.07
N ALA A 59 0.67 -0.06 -4.24
CA ALA A 59 0.51 1.34 -3.90
C ALA A 59 0.80 2.28 -5.09
N ILE A 60 1.81 1.95 -5.91
CA ILE A 60 2.13 2.65 -7.16
C ILE A 60 0.98 2.50 -8.15
N GLU A 61 0.39 1.32 -8.25
CA GLU A 61 -0.74 1.04 -9.13
C GLU A 61 -1.96 1.92 -8.77
N LEU A 62 -2.30 2.03 -7.48
CA LEU A 62 -3.34 2.96 -7.01
C LEU A 62 -3.02 4.42 -7.35
N ASP A 63 -1.76 4.85 -7.15
CA ASP A 63 -1.33 6.20 -7.49
C ASP A 63 -1.45 6.46 -9.00
N SER A 64 -1.15 5.46 -9.85
CA SER A 64 -1.18 5.57 -11.31
C SER A 64 -2.59 5.76 -11.87
N ILE A 65 -3.61 5.16 -11.23
CA ILE A 65 -5.02 5.33 -11.61
C ILE A 65 -5.67 6.54 -10.91
N GLY A 66 -4.88 7.33 -10.16
CA GLY A 66 -5.33 8.57 -9.52
C GLY A 66 -6.21 8.37 -8.27
N ILE A 67 -6.25 7.16 -7.70
CA ILE A 67 -7.00 6.86 -6.47
C ILE A 67 -6.07 6.98 -5.27
N ILE A 68 -6.37 7.91 -4.36
CA ILE A 68 -5.67 8.04 -3.09
C ILE A 68 -6.51 7.44 -1.98
N HIS A 69 -5.96 6.49 -1.23
CA HIS A 69 -6.70 5.75 -0.21
C HIS A 69 -7.05 6.61 1.01
N GLY A 70 -6.16 7.52 1.42
CA GLY A 70 -6.40 8.49 2.49
C GLY A 70 -6.07 8.05 3.91
N GLU A 71 -5.88 6.74 4.17
CA GLU A 71 -5.64 6.18 5.52
C GLU A 71 -4.34 5.37 5.62
N LEU A 72 -3.47 5.44 4.61
CA LEU A 72 -2.23 4.67 4.56
C LEU A 72 -1.12 5.26 5.43
N THR A 73 -1.40 6.27 6.25
CA THR A 73 -0.56 6.62 7.41
C THR A 73 -0.71 5.59 8.53
N ARG A 74 -1.74 4.72 8.48
CA ARG A 74 -2.00 3.60 9.38
C ARG A 74 -2.05 2.26 8.63
N VAL A 75 -1.06 2.02 7.76
CA VAL A 75 -0.96 0.84 6.87
C VAL A 75 -1.32 -0.50 7.55
N GLY A 76 -0.96 -0.69 8.83
CA GLY A 76 -1.22 -1.94 9.54
C GLY A 76 -2.70 -2.30 9.71
N ASP A 77 -3.59 -1.31 9.71
CA ASP A 77 -5.03 -1.49 9.92
C ASP A 77 -5.80 -1.60 8.59
N HIS A 78 -5.19 -1.13 7.49
CA HIS A 78 -5.86 -0.97 6.20
C HIS A 78 -5.34 -1.91 5.10
N ILE A 79 -4.49 -2.88 5.48
CA ILE A 79 -3.92 -3.86 4.54
C ILE A 79 -4.02 -5.26 5.11
N ILE A 80 -4.60 -6.14 4.31
CA ILE A 80 -4.61 -7.58 4.56
C ILE A 80 -3.81 -8.27 3.45
N PHE A 81 -2.83 -9.08 3.83
CA PHE A 81 -2.16 -9.99 2.93
C PHE A 81 -3.01 -11.25 2.76
N GLU A 82 -3.76 -11.30 1.67
CA GLU A 82 -4.60 -12.45 1.32
C GLU A 82 -3.71 -13.69 1.14
N ASN A 83 -4.10 -14.78 1.81
CA ASN A 83 -3.31 -16.01 1.94
C ASN A 83 -1.88 -15.78 2.45
N GLY A 84 -1.62 -14.62 3.07
CA GLY A 84 -0.29 -14.21 3.56
C GLY A 84 0.67 -13.67 2.50
N GLU A 85 0.25 -13.52 1.24
CA GLU A 85 1.16 -13.15 0.13
C GLU A 85 0.75 -11.88 -0.62
N ARG A 86 -0.53 -11.73 -0.98
CA ARG A 86 -1.00 -10.64 -1.85
C ARG A 86 -1.60 -9.50 -1.01
N PRO A 87 -1.06 -8.27 -1.06
CA PRO A 87 -1.62 -7.15 -0.32
C PRO A 87 -2.96 -6.74 -0.92
N ILE A 88 -3.98 -6.62 -0.07
CA ILE A 88 -5.30 -6.10 -0.40
C ILE A 88 -5.54 -4.88 0.48
N PHE A 89 -5.74 -3.74 -0.16
CA PHE A 89 -6.16 -2.51 0.49
C PHE A 89 -7.64 -2.61 0.87
N ILE A 90 -7.97 -2.26 2.10
CA ILE A 90 -9.32 -2.29 2.62
C ILE A 90 -9.69 -0.91 3.19
N ASP A 91 -10.99 -0.64 3.27
CA ASP A 91 -11.53 0.61 3.79
C ASP A 91 -11.14 1.87 2.97
N PHE A 92 -11.86 2.08 1.88
CA PHE A 92 -11.72 3.28 1.02
C PHE A 92 -12.62 4.45 1.48
N GLY A 93 -13.09 4.46 2.74
CA GLY A 93 -14.03 5.48 3.23
C GLY A 93 -13.51 6.92 3.13
N SER A 94 -12.19 7.10 3.28
CA SER A 94 -11.51 8.40 3.17
C SER A 94 -10.85 8.63 1.80
N SER A 95 -11.16 7.79 0.81
CA SER A 95 -10.51 7.84 -0.49
C SER A 95 -10.85 9.10 -1.29
N LYS A 96 -9.91 9.54 -2.11
CA LYS A 96 -10.01 10.76 -2.93
C LYS A 96 -9.53 10.47 -4.34
N ILE A 97 -10.24 11.06 -5.31
CA ILE A 97 -9.83 11.06 -6.72
C ILE A 97 -9.02 12.34 -6.94
N ILE A 98 -7.76 12.19 -7.35
CA ILE A 98 -6.83 13.29 -7.69
C ILE A 98 -6.42 14.16 -6.49
N SER A 99 -5.16 14.05 -6.08
CA SER A 99 -4.53 14.97 -5.11
C SER A 99 -3.01 14.96 -5.23
N THR A 100 -2.35 15.90 -4.55
CA THR A 100 -0.88 15.92 -4.37
C THR A 100 -0.37 14.86 -3.39
N SER A 101 -1.26 14.12 -2.72
CA SER A 101 -0.91 13.00 -1.86
C SER A 101 -0.55 11.75 -2.69
N SER A 102 0.22 10.86 -2.09
CA SER A 102 0.69 9.63 -2.74
C SER A 102 0.53 8.46 -1.78
N ASN A 103 -0.05 7.36 -2.27
CA ASN A 103 -0.15 6.11 -1.54
C ASN A 103 1.24 5.52 -1.29
N ILE A 104 2.12 5.52 -2.30
CA ILE A 104 3.47 4.98 -2.13
C ILE A 104 4.27 5.75 -1.08
N ALA A 105 4.15 7.09 -1.06
CA ALA A 105 4.78 7.91 -0.04
C ALA A 105 4.27 7.60 1.38
N GLN A 106 2.97 7.40 1.55
CA GLN A 106 2.38 7.03 2.84
C GLN A 106 2.82 5.63 3.29
N VAL A 107 2.77 4.66 2.38
CA VAL A 107 3.22 3.28 2.63
C VAL A 107 4.70 3.27 3.05
N CYS A 108 5.59 3.85 2.25
CA CYS A 108 7.01 3.88 2.58
C CYS A 108 7.30 4.66 3.88
N SER A 109 6.60 5.78 4.11
CA SER A 109 6.68 6.52 5.38
C SER A 109 6.40 5.60 6.57
N GLN A 110 5.30 4.85 6.51
CA GLN A 110 4.92 3.97 7.60
C GLN A 110 5.87 2.78 7.74
N LEU A 111 6.31 2.19 6.63
CA LEU A 111 7.20 1.03 6.65
C LEU A 111 8.61 1.37 7.15
N PHE A 112 9.19 2.49 6.71
CA PHE A 112 10.62 2.75 6.87
C PHE A 112 10.97 3.94 7.77
N PHE A 113 10.03 4.83 8.06
CA PHE A 113 10.33 6.08 8.78
C PHE A 113 9.55 6.24 10.09
N SER A 114 8.48 5.47 10.30
CA SER A 114 7.73 5.50 11.56
C SER A 114 8.43 4.73 12.69
N ASN A 115 8.07 5.01 13.94
CA ASN A 115 8.63 4.33 15.12
C ASN A 115 7.66 3.31 15.74
N ASN A 116 6.64 2.86 15.00
CA ASN A 116 5.76 1.80 15.48
C ASN A 116 6.45 0.42 15.40
N ALA A 117 5.93 -0.55 16.16
CA ALA A 117 6.50 -1.88 16.28
C ALA A 117 6.64 -2.61 14.93
N VAL A 118 5.64 -2.49 14.05
CA VAL A 118 5.65 -3.09 12.71
C VAL A 118 6.81 -2.53 11.88
N SER A 119 7.01 -1.22 11.89
CA SER A 119 8.06 -0.54 11.13
C SER A 119 9.45 -0.86 11.64
N VAL A 120 9.64 -0.93 12.96
CA VAL A 120 10.91 -1.37 13.57
C VAL A 120 11.25 -2.78 13.10
N LEU A 121 10.31 -3.72 13.23
CA LEU A 121 10.49 -5.11 12.83
C LEU A 121 10.82 -5.26 11.34
N ILE A 122 10.11 -4.53 10.48
CA ILE A 122 10.35 -4.54 9.03
C ILE A 122 11.75 -3.99 8.72
N ARG A 123 12.15 -2.88 9.33
CA ARG A 123 13.49 -2.31 9.12
C ARG A 123 14.60 -3.25 9.55
N GLU A 124 14.44 -3.92 10.68
CA GLU A 124 15.42 -4.89 11.19
C GLU A 124 15.55 -6.07 10.24
N LYS A 125 14.43 -6.70 9.85
CA LYS A 125 14.44 -7.85 8.94
C LYS A 125 14.96 -7.51 7.54
N LEU A 126 14.72 -6.30 7.06
CA LEU A 126 15.19 -5.84 5.76
C LEU A 126 16.58 -5.19 5.79
N ASN A 127 17.24 -5.15 6.97
CA ASN A 127 18.52 -4.48 7.18
C ASN A 127 18.53 -3.04 6.61
N MET A 128 17.51 -2.25 6.97
CA MET A 128 17.33 -0.88 6.48
C MET A 128 18.32 0.08 7.16
N THR A 129 19.48 0.24 6.53
CA THR A 129 20.51 1.21 6.94
C THR A 129 20.06 2.66 6.68
N ALA A 130 20.75 3.62 7.31
CA ALA A 130 20.54 5.05 7.04
C ALA A 130 20.69 5.38 5.53
N VAL A 131 21.68 4.79 4.87
CA VAL A 131 21.91 4.97 3.43
C VAL A 131 20.73 4.49 2.59
N LYS A 132 20.15 3.32 2.90
CA LYS A 132 18.96 2.80 2.20
C LYS A 132 17.75 3.71 2.43
N LYS A 133 17.53 4.15 3.68
CA LYS A 133 16.45 5.09 4.02
C LYS A 133 16.57 6.40 3.25
N ASP A 134 17.78 6.96 3.15
CA ASP A 134 18.02 8.20 2.40
C ASP A 134 17.77 8.02 0.89
N ARG A 135 18.15 6.87 0.31
CA ARG A 135 17.82 6.54 -1.09
C ARG A 135 16.31 6.50 -1.31
N VAL A 136 15.58 5.77 -0.46
CA VAL A 136 14.11 5.71 -0.52
C VAL A 136 13.50 7.11 -0.40
N LEU A 137 13.95 7.91 0.58
CA LEU A 137 13.44 9.27 0.79
C LEU A 137 13.66 10.17 -0.44
N ASN A 138 14.84 10.10 -1.06
CA ASN A 138 15.16 10.89 -2.24
C ASN A 138 14.31 10.48 -3.46
N ILE A 139 14.05 9.18 -3.65
CA ILE A 139 13.16 8.69 -4.71
C ILE A 139 11.74 9.22 -4.50
N LEU A 140 11.21 9.14 -3.27
CA LEU A 140 9.87 9.62 -2.94
C LEU A 140 9.72 11.14 -3.09
N ARG A 141 10.76 11.92 -2.77
CA ARG A 141 10.79 13.38 -2.99
C ARG A 141 10.64 13.72 -4.46
N LYS A 142 11.49 13.12 -5.32
CA LYS A 142 11.43 13.30 -6.77
C LYS A 142 10.07 12.90 -7.35
N TYR A 143 9.52 11.79 -6.89
CA TYR A 143 8.19 11.34 -7.30
C TYR A 143 7.10 12.38 -6.96
N LYS A 144 7.13 12.93 -5.74
CA LYS A 144 6.16 13.92 -5.29
C LYS A 144 6.29 15.25 -6.06
N GLU A 145 7.51 15.66 -6.39
CA GLU A 145 7.78 16.84 -7.21
C GLU A 145 7.24 16.67 -8.63
N ALA A 146 7.58 15.56 -9.29
CA ALA A 146 7.07 15.24 -10.62
C ALA A 146 5.53 15.20 -10.65
N LYS A 147 4.89 14.61 -9.64
CA LYS A 147 3.43 14.57 -9.53
C LYS A 147 2.80 15.97 -9.39
N LYS A 148 3.46 16.90 -8.71
CA LYS A 148 3.01 18.31 -8.64
C LYS A 148 3.09 19.01 -9.99
N GLU A 149 4.07 18.63 -10.81
CA GLU A 149 4.27 19.14 -12.17
C GLU A 149 3.40 18.43 -13.21
N GLY A 150 2.57 17.46 -12.80
CA GLY A 150 1.74 16.66 -13.70
C GLY A 150 2.51 15.63 -14.53
N LEU A 151 3.77 15.37 -14.17
CA LEU A 151 4.62 14.39 -14.84
C LEU A 151 4.39 13.00 -14.29
N HIS A 152 4.33 12.01 -15.19
CA HIS A 152 4.36 10.61 -14.82
C HIS A 152 5.80 10.13 -14.72
N VAL A 153 6.19 9.64 -13.54
CA VAL A 153 7.53 9.07 -13.30
C VAL A 153 7.37 7.66 -12.76
N ASN A 154 7.96 6.69 -13.45
CA ASN A 154 8.08 5.34 -12.93
C ASN A 154 9.24 5.30 -11.91
N ILE A 155 8.92 5.01 -10.66
CA ILE A 155 9.89 4.89 -9.56
C ILE A 155 10.05 3.47 -9.04
N GLU A 156 9.30 2.51 -9.56
CA GLU A 156 9.22 1.14 -9.05
C GLU A 156 10.59 0.47 -8.99
N GLU A 157 11.28 0.40 -10.13
CA GLU A 157 12.60 -0.23 -10.23
C GLU A 157 13.64 0.48 -9.33
N SER A 158 13.58 1.81 -9.24
CA SER A 158 14.48 2.58 -8.39
C SER A 158 14.24 2.31 -6.90
N LEU A 159 12.97 2.18 -6.51
CA LEU A 159 12.59 1.92 -5.12
C LEU A 159 12.96 0.48 -4.72
N ILE A 160 12.74 -0.50 -5.59
CA ILE A 160 13.12 -1.90 -5.37
C ILE A 160 14.64 -2.00 -5.19
N LYS A 161 15.43 -1.38 -6.09
CA LYS A 161 16.89 -1.31 -5.98
C LYS A 161 17.38 -0.60 -4.71
N ALA A 162 16.59 0.32 -4.14
CA ALA A 162 16.93 0.97 -2.88
C ALA A 162 16.77 0.05 -1.65
N LEU A 163 16.02 -1.06 -1.78
CA LEU A 163 15.84 -2.06 -0.73
C LEU A 163 16.90 -3.19 -0.79
N ASP A 164 17.60 -3.34 -1.91
CA ASP A 164 18.81 -4.18 -2.06
C ASP A 164 19.99 -3.62 -1.27
#